data_AF-A0A285M0T1-F1
#
_entry.id   AF-A0A285M0T1-F1
#
_cell.length_a   1.000
_cell.length_b   1.000
_cell.length_c   1.000
_cell.angle_alpha   90.00
_cell.angle_beta   90.00
_cell.angle_gamma   90.00
#
_symmetry.space_group_name_H-M   'P 1'
#
loop_
_entity.id
_entity.type
_entity.pdbx_description
1 polymer ?
#
loop_
_entity_poly.entity_id
_entity_poly.type
_entity_poly.pdbx_seq_one_letter_code
_entity_poly.pdbx_strand_id
1 'polypeptide(L)'
;MQTDVTEKKSQRKYLYLIGALVLVFAAWSAFWYTSYTKTQDLVSKLMDKEVNGVRLLSCADQTLGGYPFRLVLTCSSYEINDPRSGWQARGGPLRTLWQVYAPNLAVIEAENRLDLEHSLSGESFSMVAELMRGSVRFSPSDFITRASFEAEKPVLSSNNPQLAQWLDDVSAEELALHLRPNPDNSDDLDLALSATDLSANRLPVVSGEIAFTAVDGLSPAIRTQGNPARAWLTQSGQIAGIDSRLEIGQKTLKLGGDISFDAIGLANGVLKLRILNLPATEATSNFTLTAKKDGLNGPLTAMQLMGKPVKDGDLIGSEVKVTLDKGKIKTGFLTLGSIPPLQM
;
A
#
# COMPACT_ATOMS: atom_id res chain seq x y z
N MET A 1 0.13 -76.87 25.91
CA MET A 1 1.12 -75.90 26.42
C MET A 1 1.43 -74.92 25.30
N GLN A 2 0.72 -73.80 25.25
CA GLN A 2 1.14 -72.60 24.52
C GLN A 2 0.38 -71.43 25.14
N THR A 3 1.16 -70.56 25.77
CA THR A 3 0.75 -69.43 26.57
C THR A 3 0.32 -68.28 25.68
N ASP A 4 -0.90 -67.81 25.92
CA ASP A 4 -1.50 -66.61 25.37
C ASP A 4 -0.77 -65.37 25.91
N VAL A 5 0.13 -64.78 25.12
CA VAL A 5 0.88 -63.58 25.50
C VAL A 5 0.01 -62.37 25.19
N THR A 6 -0.80 -62.04 26.20
CA THR A 6 -1.68 -60.87 26.28
C THR A 6 -1.01 -59.58 25.79
N GLU A 7 -1.48 -59.05 24.65
CA GLU A 7 -1.12 -57.74 24.10
C GLU A 7 -1.76 -56.56 24.88
N LYS A 8 -1.87 -56.67 26.22
CA LYS A 8 -2.60 -55.71 27.07
C LYS A 8 -1.86 -54.39 27.34
N LYS A 9 -0.55 -54.34 27.07
CA LYS A 9 0.31 -53.18 27.40
C LYS A 9 0.19 -52.05 26.37
N SER A 10 -0.27 -52.35 25.17
CA SER A 10 -0.52 -51.39 24.08
C SER A 10 -1.80 -50.57 24.33
N GLN A 11 -2.91 -51.23 24.68
CA GLN A 11 -4.21 -50.56 24.88
C GLN A 11 -4.20 -49.47 25.96
N ARG A 12 -3.53 -49.68 27.10
CA ARG A 12 -3.45 -48.64 28.15
C ARG A 12 -2.68 -47.40 27.66
N LYS A 13 -1.60 -47.59 26.90
CA LYS A 13 -0.86 -46.48 26.30
C LYS A 13 -1.72 -45.73 25.28
N TYR A 14 -2.48 -46.44 24.45
CA TYR A 14 -3.46 -45.82 23.55
C TYR A 14 -4.54 -45.04 24.30
N LEU A 15 -5.07 -45.55 25.42
CA LEU A 15 -6.04 -44.83 26.23
C LEU A 15 -5.45 -43.56 26.87
N TYR A 16 -4.21 -43.61 27.37
CA TYR A 16 -3.53 -42.41 27.86
C TYR A 16 -3.24 -41.41 26.74
N LEU A 17 -2.87 -41.87 25.54
CA LEU A 17 -2.68 -41.01 24.38
C LEU A 17 -3.98 -40.36 23.93
N ILE A 18 -5.08 -41.11 23.86
CA ILE A 18 -6.41 -40.59 23.54
C ILE A 18 -6.85 -39.59 24.61
N GLY A 19 -6.67 -39.92 25.90
CA GLY A 19 -6.98 -39.01 27.00
C GLY A 19 -6.18 -37.71 26.94
N ALA A 20 -4.87 -37.80 26.67
CA ALA A 20 -4.01 -36.64 26.49
C ALA A 20 -4.45 -35.80 25.27
N LEU A 21 -4.78 -36.45 24.15
CA LEU A 21 -5.25 -35.79 22.94
C LEU A 21 -6.57 -35.04 23.18
N VAL A 22 -7.54 -35.68 23.86
CA VAL A 22 -8.81 -35.07 24.24
C VAL A 22 -8.58 -33.87 25.16
N LEU A 23 -7.65 -33.98 26.12
CA LEU A 23 -7.30 -32.87 27.01
C LEU A 23 -6.70 -31.69 26.22
N VAL A 24 -5.80 -31.96 25.28
CA VAL A 24 -5.22 -30.92 24.40
C VAL A 24 -6.31 -30.23 23.58
N PHE A 25 -7.23 -30.98 22.97
CA PHE A 25 -8.35 -30.39 22.22
C PHE A 25 -9.29 -29.58 23.11
N ALA A 26 -9.61 -30.07 24.32
CA ALA A 26 -10.44 -29.35 25.27
C ALA A 26 -9.78 -28.04 25.74
N ALA A 27 -8.49 -28.09 26.06
CA ALA A 27 -7.70 -26.93 26.43
C ALA A 27 -7.62 -25.91 25.29
N TRP A 28 -7.39 -26.36 24.06
CA TRP A 28 -7.35 -25.50 22.87
C TRP A 28 -8.72 -24.85 22.60
N SER A 29 -9.81 -25.60 22.70
CA SER A 29 -11.16 -25.06 22.51
C SER A 29 -11.52 -24.05 23.59
N ALA A 30 -11.16 -24.28 24.85
CA ALA A 30 -11.35 -23.31 25.93
C ALA A 30 -10.53 -22.03 25.71
N PHE A 31 -9.29 -22.17 25.25
CA PHE A 31 -8.44 -21.05 24.88
C PHE A 31 -9.02 -20.24 23.72
N TRP A 32 -9.39 -20.90 22.62
CA TRP A 32 -9.99 -20.25 21.45
C TRP A 32 -11.31 -19.56 21.78
N TYR A 33 -12.19 -20.18 22.57
CA TYR A 33 -13.43 -19.58 23.02
C TYR A 33 -13.19 -18.30 23.85
N THR A 34 -12.17 -18.31 24.71
CA THR A 34 -11.76 -17.13 25.47
C THR A 34 -11.26 -16.00 24.58
N SER A 35 -10.49 -16.33 23.53
CA SER A 35 -10.05 -15.35 22.53
C SER A 35 -11.22 -14.79 21.74
N TYR A 36 -12.17 -15.65 21.33
CA TYR A 36 -13.38 -15.27 20.61
C TYR A 36 -14.21 -14.25 21.41
N THR A 37 -14.50 -14.51 22.69
CA THR A 37 -15.31 -13.60 23.51
C THR A 37 -14.63 -12.24 23.71
N LYS A 38 -13.32 -12.24 23.98
CA LYS A 38 -12.56 -10.99 24.09
C LYS A 38 -12.57 -10.18 22.80
N THR A 39 -12.40 -10.83 21.65
CA THR A 39 -12.45 -10.16 20.35
C THR A 39 -13.86 -9.63 20.07
N GLN A 40 -14.89 -10.40 20.39
CA GLN A 40 -16.28 -9.95 20.27
C GLN A 40 -16.52 -8.67 21.08
N ASP A 41 -16.09 -8.63 22.35
CA ASP A 41 -16.21 -7.42 23.19
C ASP A 41 -15.44 -6.22 22.62
N LEU A 42 -14.23 -6.43 22.10
CA LEU A 42 -13.43 -5.37 21.49
C LEU A 42 -14.08 -4.83 20.22
N VAL A 43 -14.58 -5.72 19.36
CA VAL A 43 -15.28 -5.32 18.13
C VAL A 43 -16.55 -4.55 18.48
N SER A 44 -17.37 -5.02 19.42
CA SER A 44 -18.57 -4.30 19.86
C SER A 44 -18.24 -2.89 20.37
N LYS A 45 -17.20 -2.76 21.21
CA LYS A 45 -16.72 -1.44 21.69
C LYS A 45 -16.25 -0.52 20.57
N LEU A 46 -15.64 -1.07 19.52
CA LEU A 46 -15.21 -0.30 18.34
C LEU A 46 -16.41 0.17 17.51
N MET A 47 -17.44 -0.68 17.34
CA MET A 47 -18.67 -0.34 16.62
C MET A 47 -19.53 0.69 17.37
N ASP A 48 -19.51 0.66 18.70
CA ASP A 48 -20.21 1.63 19.55
C ASP A 48 -19.47 2.97 19.65
N LYS A 49 -18.26 3.08 19.08
CA LYS A 49 -17.47 4.31 19.15
C LYS A 49 -18.06 5.39 18.26
N GLU A 50 -18.47 6.47 18.91
CA GLU A 50 -19.12 7.62 18.29
C GLU A 50 -18.31 8.89 18.52
N VAL A 51 -18.22 9.74 17.49
CA VAL A 51 -17.61 11.07 17.58
C VAL A 51 -18.61 12.07 17.00
N ASN A 52 -18.97 13.09 17.78
CA ASN A 52 -19.95 14.12 17.39
C ASN A 52 -21.32 13.56 16.94
N GLY A 53 -21.78 12.46 17.52
CA GLY A 53 -23.07 11.86 17.13
C GLY A 53 -23.02 11.00 15.86
N VAL A 54 -21.81 10.68 15.37
CA VAL A 54 -21.61 9.85 14.17
C VAL A 54 -20.77 8.64 14.53
N ARG A 55 -21.27 7.45 14.17
CA ARG A 55 -20.54 6.18 14.33
C ARG A 55 -19.32 6.16 13.42
N LEU A 56 -18.16 5.85 13.99
CA LEU A 56 -16.90 5.83 13.24
C LEU A 56 -16.79 4.62 12.29
N LEU A 57 -17.40 3.50 12.67
CA LEU A 57 -17.31 2.24 11.93
C LEU A 57 -18.66 1.52 12.02
N SER A 58 -19.15 1.04 10.88
CA SER A 58 -20.35 0.22 10.76
C SER A 58 -20.02 -1.01 9.92
N CYS A 59 -20.50 -2.17 10.37
CA CYS A 59 -20.33 -3.46 9.72
C CYS A 59 -21.70 -4.15 9.69
N ALA A 60 -22.27 -4.31 8.49
CA ALA A 60 -23.57 -4.96 8.31
C ALA A 60 -23.42 -6.49 8.33
N ASP A 61 -24.44 -7.17 8.86
CA ASP A 61 -24.51 -8.64 8.96
C ASP A 61 -23.24 -9.28 9.56
N GLN A 62 -22.74 -8.67 10.63
CA GLN A 62 -21.50 -9.07 11.28
C GLN A 62 -21.52 -10.54 11.72
N THR A 63 -20.54 -11.32 11.27
CA THR A 63 -20.28 -12.66 11.81
C THR A 63 -18.85 -12.79 12.30
N LEU A 64 -18.64 -13.53 13.38
CA LEU A 64 -17.31 -13.83 13.93
C LEU A 64 -17.15 -15.35 13.99
N GLY A 65 -16.02 -15.88 13.52
CA GLY A 65 -15.73 -17.32 13.48
C GLY A 65 -14.25 -17.62 13.31
N GLY A 66 -13.90 -18.80 12.77
CA GLY A 66 -12.51 -19.11 12.36
C GLY A 66 -11.77 -20.21 13.13
N TYR A 67 -12.46 -20.97 13.99
CA TYR A 67 -11.87 -22.12 14.69
C TYR A 67 -11.11 -23.08 13.74
N PRO A 68 -9.94 -23.63 14.13
CA PRO A 68 -9.27 -23.50 15.43
C PRO A 68 -8.18 -22.43 15.49
N PHE A 69 -7.69 -21.93 14.35
CA PHE A 69 -6.39 -21.25 14.28
C PHE A 69 -6.48 -19.76 14.01
N ARG A 70 -7.67 -19.24 13.72
CA ARG A 70 -7.90 -17.84 13.36
C ARG A 70 -9.19 -17.31 13.97
N LEU A 71 -9.30 -15.99 13.95
CA LEU A 71 -10.54 -15.25 14.18
C LEU A 71 -10.84 -14.51 12.88
N VAL A 72 -12.02 -14.72 12.33
CA VAL A 72 -12.47 -14.12 11.08
C VAL A 72 -13.75 -13.35 11.37
N LEU A 73 -13.70 -12.04 11.17
CA LEU A 73 -14.86 -11.16 11.17
C LEU A 73 -15.30 -10.94 9.73
N THR A 74 -16.58 -11.12 9.42
CA THR A 74 -17.13 -10.83 8.09
C THR A 74 -18.26 -9.82 8.17
N CYS A 75 -18.35 -8.95 7.17
CA CYS A 75 -19.45 -8.01 6.97
C CYS A 75 -19.96 -8.12 5.54
N SER A 76 -21.27 -7.91 5.31
CA SER A 76 -21.85 -7.79 3.96
C SER A 76 -21.53 -6.43 3.32
N SER A 77 -21.41 -5.39 4.14
CA SER A 77 -20.94 -4.05 3.77
C SER A 77 -20.29 -3.37 4.96
N TYR A 78 -19.42 -2.39 4.69
CA TYR A 78 -18.81 -1.56 5.72
C TYR A 78 -18.92 -0.08 5.41
N GLU A 79 -18.93 0.73 6.46
CA GLU A 79 -18.88 2.18 6.39
C GLU A 79 -17.94 2.70 7.48
N ILE A 80 -16.99 3.53 7.11
CA ILE A 80 -16.04 4.19 8.00
C ILE A 80 -16.26 5.69 7.84
N ASN A 81 -16.58 6.37 8.93
CA ASN A 81 -16.75 7.81 8.94
C ASN A 81 -15.65 8.41 9.80
N ASP A 82 -14.89 9.35 9.26
CA ASP A 82 -13.96 10.17 10.03
C ASP A 82 -14.48 11.62 10.08
N PRO A 83 -15.22 11.98 11.14
CA PRO A 83 -15.73 13.34 11.32
C PRO A 83 -14.63 14.41 11.44
N ARG A 84 -13.38 14.03 11.76
CA ARG A 84 -12.28 14.99 11.92
C ARG A 84 -11.72 15.42 10.58
N SER A 85 -11.54 14.46 9.67
CA SER A 85 -11.01 14.72 8.34
C SER A 85 -12.10 14.97 7.29
N GLY A 86 -13.35 14.60 7.58
CA GLY A 86 -14.48 14.74 6.65
C GLY A 86 -14.62 13.60 5.65
N TRP A 87 -13.72 12.60 5.70
CA TRP A 87 -13.71 11.44 4.83
C TRP A 87 -14.70 10.36 5.29
N GLN A 88 -15.35 9.73 4.32
CA GLN A 88 -16.23 8.60 4.49
C GLN A 88 -15.80 7.51 3.52
N ALA A 89 -15.55 6.30 4.02
CA ALA A 89 -15.24 5.14 3.21
C ALA A 89 -16.41 4.16 3.27
N ARG A 90 -16.90 3.70 2.12
CA ARG A 90 -17.96 2.70 2.01
C ARG A 90 -17.51 1.58 1.09
N GLY A 91 -17.94 0.37 1.35
CA GLY A 91 -17.61 -0.74 0.47
C GLY A 91 -18.48 -1.97 0.69
N GLY A 92 -18.23 -2.94 -0.18
CA GLY A 92 -18.94 -4.22 -0.20
C GLY A 92 -18.48 -5.20 0.89
N PRO A 93 -18.57 -6.51 0.62
CA PRO A 93 -18.17 -7.53 1.57
C PRO A 93 -16.74 -7.35 2.08
N LEU A 94 -16.58 -7.45 3.39
CA LEU A 94 -15.31 -7.27 4.09
C LEU A 94 -15.02 -8.50 4.95
N ARG A 95 -13.76 -8.91 4.99
CA ARG A 95 -13.28 -10.00 5.83
C ARG A 95 -12.03 -9.55 6.56
N THR A 96 -12.08 -9.54 7.88
CA THR A 96 -10.92 -9.25 8.71
C THR A 96 -10.43 -10.52 9.39
N LEU A 97 -9.15 -10.81 9.24
CA LEU A 97 -8.50 -12.01 9.74
C LEU A 97 -7.45 -11.66 10.79
N TRP A 98 -7.53 -12.32 11.94
CA TRP A 98 -6.49 -12.33 12.96
C TRP A 98 -6.03 -13.76 13.22
N GLN A 99 -4.72 -13.97 13.18
CA GLN A 99 -4.15 -15.28 13.46
C GLN A 99 -3.92 -15.44 14.96
N VAL A 100 -4.43 -16.52 15.55
CA VAL A 100 -4.31 -16.76 17.00
C VAL A 100 -2.86 -16.89 17.44
N TYR A 101 -1.98 -17.39 16.56
CA TYR A 101 -0.54 -17.53 16.77
C TYR A 101 0.27 -16.29 16.37
N ALA A 102 -0.34 -15.31 15.71
CA ALA A 102 0.28 -14.03 15.37
C ALA A 102 -0.69 -12.89 15.70
N PRO A 103 -0.96 -12.67 17.01
CA PRO A 103 -1.98 -11.72 17.47
C PRO A 103 -1.65 -10.28 17.09
N ASN A 104 -0.42 -10.02 16.67
CA ASN A 104 0.05 -8.71 16.26
C ASN A 104 -0.09 -8.41 14.76
N LEU A 105 -0.77 -9.28 14.01
CA LEU A 105 -1.06 -9.12 12.59
C LEU A 105 -2.58 -9.09 12.38
N ALA A 106 -3.06 -8.02 11.77
CA ALA A 106 -4.41 -7.92 11.25
C ALA A 106 -4.34 -7.89 9.71
N VAL A 107 -5.17 -8.69 9.06
CA VAL A 107 -5.33 -8.69 7.60
C VAL A 107 -6.79 -8.37 7.29
N ILE A 108 -7.02 -7.46 6.35
CA ILE A 108 -8.34 -7.05 5.90
C ILE A 108 -8.40 -7.38 4.41
N GLU A 109 -9.43 -8.10 3.99
CA GLU A 109 -9.72 -8.42 2.60
C GLU A 109 -11.09 -7.82 2.25
N ALA A 110 -11.13 -7.06 1.17
CA ALA A 110 -12.34 -6.49 0.61
C ALA A 110 -12.43 -6.88 -0.88
N GLU A 111 -13.64 -7.11 -1.36
CA GLU A 111 -13.89 -7.47 -2.75
C GLU A 111 -14.80 -6.43 -3.41
N ASN A 112 -14.72 -6.36 -4.74
CA ASN A 112 -15.55 -5.55 -5.63
C ASN A 112 -15.32 -4.05 -5.58
N ARG A 113 -15.63 -3.36 -4.48
CA ARG A 113 -15.76 -1.90 -4.50
C ARG A 113 -15.46 -1.23 -3.16
N LEU A 114 -14.67 -0.16 -3.23
CA LEU A 114 -14.38 0.81 -2.18
C LEU A 114 -14.67 2.21 -2.73
N ASP A 115 -15.61 2.91 -2.11
CA ASP A 115 -15.92 4.32 -2.38
C ASP A 115 -15.37 5.19 -1.23
N LEU A 116 -14.61 6.21 -1.56
CA LEU A 116 -14.14 7.25 -0.65
C LEU A 116 -14.83 8.56 -1.02
N GLU A 117 -15.46 9.22 -0.06
CA GLU A 117 -16.13 10.51 -0.27
C GLU A 117 -15.66 11.49 0.80
N HIS A 118 -15.23 12.68 0.39
CA HIS A 118 -14.93 13.76 1.30
C HIS A 118 -16.13 14.71 1.38
N SER A 119 -16.91 14.56 2.45
CA SER A 119 -18.18 15.28 2.65
C SER A 119 -18.10 16.81 2.58
N LEU A 120 -16.92 17.39 2.88
CA LEU A 120 -16.72 18.84 2.87
C LEU A 120 -16.43 19.41 1.48
N SER A 121 -15.72 18.68 0.61
CA SER A 121 -15.42 19.13 -0.76
C SER A 121 -16.37 18.55 -1.80
N GLY A 122 -17.11 17.48 -1.46
CA GLY A 122 -17.90 16.69 -2.42
C GLY A 122 -17.05 15.83 -3.35
N GLU A 123 -15.74 15.73 -3.10
CA GLU A 123 -14.84 14.90 -3.88
C GLU A 123 -15.07 13.42 -3.56
N SER A 124 -15.12 12.59 -4.59
CA SER A 124 -15.25 11.15 -4.45
C SER A 124 -14.28 10.40 -5.33
N PHE A 125 -13.82 9.28 -4.79
CA PHE A 125 -12.97 8.29 -5.45
C PHE A 125 -13.67 6.93 -5.35
N SER A 126 -13.74 6.20 -6.45
CA SER A 126 -14.26 4.84 -6.46
C SER A 126 -13.20 3.91 -7.00
N MET A 127 -12.86 2.90 -6.21
CA MET A 127 -11.96 1.83 -6.58
C MET A 127 -12.75 0.54 -6.73
N VAL A 128 -12.68 -0.06 -7.91
CA VAL A 128 -13.23 -1.39 -8.18
C VAL A 128 -12.07 -2.35 -8.41
N ALA A 129 -12.04 -3.48 -7.72
CA ALA A 129 -10.95 -4.46 -7.82
C ALA A 129 -11.48 -5.88 -7.59
N GLU A 130 -10.80 -6.88 -8.14
CA GLU A 130 -11.12 -8.30 -7.89
C GLU A 130 -10.82 -8.67 -6.43
N LEU A 131 -9.68 -8.21 -5.91
CA LEU A 131 -9.27 -8.39 -4.52
C LEU A 131 -8.55 -7.13 -4.04
N MET A 132 -8.89 -6.68 -2.84
CA MET A 132 -8.11 -5.70 -2.07
C MET A 132 -7.68 -6.34 -0.76
N ARG A 133 -6.38 -6.35 -0.46
CA ARG A 133 -5.83 -6.89 0.78
C ARG A 133 -5.00 -5.82 1.48
N GLY A 134 -5.45 -5.43 2.67
CA GLY A 134 -4.67 -4.64 3.62
C GLY A 134 -4.06 -5.52 4.70
N SER A 135 -2.85 -5.23 5.16
CA SER A 135 -2.31 -5.84 6.37
C SER A 135 -1.62 -4.82 7.25
N VAL A 136 -1.75 -4.97 8.56
CA VAL A 136 -1.10 -4.12 9.56
C VAL A 136 -0.49 -4.99 10.64
N ARG A 137 0.79 -4.74 10.94
CA ARG A 137 1.50 -5.36 12.05
C ARG A 137 1.79 -4.35 13.14
N PHE A 138 1.56 -4.73 14.39
CA PHE A 138 1.72 -3.89 15.56
C PHE A 138 2.73 -4.48 16.57
N SER A 139 3.24 -3.64 17.47
CA SER A 139 4.14 -4.01 18.57
C SER A 139 3.67 -3.32 19.86
N PRO A 140 3.94 -3.87 21.06
CA PRO A 140 3.66 -3.16 22.31
C PRO A 140 4.38 -1.81 22.45
N SER A 141 5.57 -1.67 21.87
CA SER A 141 6.36 -0.42 21.85
C SER A 141 5.92 0.54 20.75
N ASP A 142 5.52 0.00 19.60
CA ASP A 142 5.25 0.74 18.37
C ASP A 142 3.88 0.35 17.83
N PHE A 143 3.00 1.34 17.71
CA PHE A 143 1.60 1.10 17.31
C PHE A 143 1.49 0.44 15.93
N ILE A 144 2.39 0.77 14.98
CA ILE A 144 2.46 0.14 13.64
C ILE A 144 3.92 -0.08 13.27
N THR A 145 4.28 -1.32 12.97
CA THR A 145 5.63 -1.74 12.53
C THR A 145 5.68 -2.07 11.04
N ARG A 146 4.53 -2.35 10.43
CA ARG A 146 4.39 -2.53 8.99
C ARG A 146 2.93 -2.33 8.60
N ALA A 147 2.70 -1.68 7.46
CA ALA A 147 1.43 -1.65 6.78
C ALA A 147 1.63 -2.07 5.32
N SER A 148 0.70 -2.83 4.76
CA SER A 148 0.64 -3.11 3.33
C SER A 148 -0.77 -2.97 2.81
N PHE A 149 -0.87 -2.64 1.53
CA PHE A 149 -2.10 -2.62 0.76
C PHE A 149 -1.79 -3.16 -0.63
N GLU A 150 -2.56 -4.14 -1.07
CA GLU A 150 -2.43 -4.80 -2.36
C GLU A 150 -3.81 -4.82 -3.03
N ALA A 151 -3.86 -4.58 -4.34
CA ALA A 151 -5.08 -4.65 -5.13
C ALA A 151 -4.83 -5.37 -6.45
N GLU A 152 -5.70 -6.33 -6.77
CA GLU A 152 -5.70 -7.09 -8.03
C GLU A 152 -6.75 -6.52 -8.98
N LYS A 153 -6.31 -6.22 -10.20
CA LYS A 153 -7.08 -5.55 -11.26
C LYS A 153 -7.85 -4.30 -10.80
N PRO A 154 -7.21 -3.34 -10.08
CA PRO A 154 -7.90 -2.15 -9.64
C PRO A 154 -8.25 -1.24 -10.82
N VAL A 155 -9.44 -0.64 -10.76
CA VAL A 155 -9.89 0.48 -11.58
C VAL A 155 -10.31 1.59 -10.64
N LEU A 156 -9.58 2.70 -10.66
CA LEU A 156 -9.81 3.90 -9.87
C LEU A 156 -10.45 4.98 -10.73
N SER A 157 -11.55 5.53 -10.27
CA SER A 157 -12.27 6.64 -10.89
C SER A 157 -12.45 7.78 -9.87
N SER A 158 -12.56 9.02 -10.36
CA SER A 158 -12.78 10.20 -9.51
C SER A 158 -13.83 11.11 -10.13
N ASN A 159 -14.67 11.74 -9.30
CA ASN A 159 -15.62 12.75 -9.75
C ASN A 159 -14.97 14.14 -9.98
N ASN A 160 -13.70 14.30 -9.63
CA ASN A 160 -13.00 15.56 -9.77
C ASN A 160 -12.70 15.81 -11.26
N PRO A 161 -13.27 16.87 -11.89
CA PRO A 161 -13.17 17.09 -13.33
C PRO A 161 -11.73 17.35 -13.80
N GLN A 162 -10.85 17.89 -12.93
CA GLN A 162 -9.44 18.09 -13.28
C GLN A 162 -8.69 16.76 -13.36
N LEU A 163 -8.93 15.87 -12.39
CA LEU A 163 -8.37 14.52 -12.38
C LEU A 163 -8.95 13.69 -13.52
N ALA A 164 -10.26 13.69 -13.71
CA ALA A 164 -10.94 12.96 -14.78
C ALA A 164 -10.49 13.41 -16.18
N GLN A 165 -10.20 14.69 -16.38
CA GLN A 165 -9.70 15.18 -17.67
C GLN A 165 -8.28 14.67 -18.00
N TRP A 166 -7.45 14.42 -16.97
CA TRP A 166 -6.04 14.08 -17.13
C TRP A 166 -5.80 12.57 -17.08
N LEU A 167 -6.43 11.89 -16.13
CA LEU A 167 -6.23 10.47 -15.84
C LEU A 167 -7.40 9.62 -16.33
N ASP A 168 -8.64 10.14 -16.30
CA ASP A 168 -9.87 9.36 -16.49
C ASP A 168 -9.89 8.17 -15.49
N ASP A 169 -10.45 7.02 -15.88
CA ASP A 169 -10.26 5.77 -15.15
C ASP A 169 -8.77 5.34 -15.21
N VAL A 170 -8.18 5.15 -14.04
CA VAL A 170 -6.82 4.60 -13.87
C VAL A 170 -6.95 3.11 -13.55
N SER A 171 -6.35 2.26 -14.36
CA SER A 171 -6.37 0.80 -14.14
C SER A 171 -4.97 0.22 -14.03
N ALA A 172 -4.83 -0.93 -13.37
CA ALA A 172 -3.60 -1.72 -13.33
C ALA A 172 -3.95 -3.21 -13.26
N GLU A 173 -3.01 -4.10 -13.55
CA GLU A 173 -3.15 -5.54 -13.26
C GLU A 173 -2.92 -5.82 -11.78
N GLU A 174 -1.90 -5.18 -11.20
CA GLU A 174 -1.57 -5.26 -9.77
C GLU A 174 -1.13 -3.88 -9.27
N LEU A 175 -1.49 -3.56 -8.04
CA LEU A 175 -1.03 -2.37 -7.32
C LEU A 175 -0.66 -2.78 -5.90
N ALA A 176 0.54 -2.41 -5.43
CA ALA A 176 0.95 -2.68 -4.06
C ALA A 176 1.62 -1.47 -3.41
N LEU A 177 1.29 -1.22 -2.15
CA LEU A 177 1.87 -0.19 -1.30
C LEU A 177 2.32 -0.83 0.01
N HIS A 178 3.56 -0.56 0.39
CA HIS A 178 4.15 -1.06 1.63
C HIS A 178 4.77 0.09 2.41
N LEU A 179 4.54 0.11 3.73
CA LEU A 179 5.11 1.09 4.64
C LEU A 179 5.69 0.40 5.87
N ARG A 180 6.81 0.91 6.38
CA ARG A 180 7.38 0.49 7.67
C ARG A 180 8.23 1.63 8.27
N PRO A 181 8.39 1.71 9.59
CA PRO A 181 9.45 2.52 10.18
C PRO A 181 10.82 2.09 9.62
N ASN A 182 11.69 3.06 9.38
CA ASN A 182 13.03 2.75 8.90
C ASN A 182 13.81 1.96 9.97
N PRO A 183 14.55 0.90 9.59
CA PRO A 183 15.25 0.05 10.55
C PRO A 183 16.40 0.74 11.27
N ASP A 184 17.01 1.76 10.66
CA ASP A 184 18.14 2.51 11.22
C ASP A 184 17.66 3.71 12.06
N ASN A 185 16.51 4.31 11.70
CA ASN A 185 15.88 5.40 12.45
C ASN A 185 14.34 5.26 12.48
N SER A 186 13.77 4.89 13.62
CA SER A 186 12.33 4.60 13.75
C SER A 186 11.39 5.81 13.57
N ASP A 187 11.93 7.03 13.61
CA ASP A 187 11.15 8.25 13.34
C ASP A 187 10.94 8.50 11.84
N ASP A 188 11.77 7.86 11.01
CA ASP A 188 11.63 7.87 9.56
C ASP A 188 10.66 6.77 9.10
N LEU A 189 10.05 6.97 7.93
CA LEU A 189 9.12 6.03 7.32
C LEU A 189 9.64 5.59 5.96
N ASP A 190 9.90 4.30 5.78
CA ASP A 190 10.15 3.71 4.46
C ASP A 190 8.81 3.46 3.77
N LEU A 191 8.70 3.86 2.51
CA LEU A 191 7.57 3.58 1.62
C LEU A 191 8.06 2.89 0.35
N ALA A 192 7.29 1.91 -0.12
CA ALA A 192 7.46 1.31 -1.44
C ALA A 192 6.11 1.18 -2.13
N LEU A 193 6.04 1.58 -3.39
CA LEU A 193 4.86 1.48 -4.26
C LEU A 193 5.27 0.72 -5.52
N SER A 194 4.47 -0.25 -5.93
CA SER A 194 4.63 -0.94 -7.21
C SER A 194 3.30 -1.04 -7.95
N ALA A 195 3.38 -1.07 -9.27
CA ALA A 195 2.24 -1.29 -10.14
C ALA A 195 2.65 -2.10 -11.37
N THR A 196 1.76 -2.96 -11.84
CA THR A 196 1.91 -3.74 -13.07
C THR A 196 0.86 -3.29 -14.07
N ASP A 197 1.28 -2.97 -15.28
CA ASP A 197 0.44 -2.53 -16.39
C ASP A 197 -0.49 -1.37 -16.03
N LEU A 198 0.01 -0.41 -15.23
CA LEU A 198 -0.72 0.80 -14.88
C LEU A 198 -1.02 1.60 -16.15
N SER A 199 -2.30 1.88 -16.39
CA SER A 199 -2.78 2.59 -17.56
C SER A 199 -3.77 3.67 -17.16
N ALA A 200 -3.74 4.79 -17.90
CA ALA A 200 -4.67 5.90 -17.77
C ALA A 200 -4.84 6.53 -19.16
N ASN A 201 -5.93 7.25 -19.40
CA ASN A 201 -6.31 7.70 -20.75
C ASN A 201 -5.19 8.46 -21.51
N ARG A 202 -4.42 9.30 -20.80
CA ARG A 202 -3.33 10.11 -21.38
C ARG A 202 -1.92 9.68 -20.98
N LEU A 203 -1.78 8.56 -20.28
CA LEU A 203 -0.48 8.02 -19.88
C LEU A 203 -0.20 6.72 -20.64
N PRO A 204 1.04 6.50 -21.10
CA PRO A 204 1.41 5.17 -21.57
C PRO A 204 1.26 4.15 -20.44
N VAL A 205 1.16 2.87 -20.82
CA VAL A 205 1.21 1.77 -19.85
C VAL A 205 2.58 1.79 -19.16
N VAL A 206 2.57 1.75 -17.84
CA VAL A 206 3.76 1.77 -16.98
C VAL A 206 3.72 0.58 -16.02
N SER A 207 4.82 -0.15 -15.94
CA SER A 207 5.03 -1.18 -14.91
C SER A 207 6.28 -0.83 -14.12
N GLY A 208 6.31 -1.05 -12.81
CA GLY A 208 7.49 -0.75 -12.04
C GLY A 208 7.26 -0.48 -10.57
N GLU A 209 8.31 0.00 -9.93
CA GLU A 209 8.35 0.27 -8.50
C GLU A 209 9.09 1.57 -8.18
N ILE A 210 8.71 2.17 -7.06
CA ILE A 210 9.38 3.30 -6.44
C ILE A 210 9.45 3.08 -4.93
N ALA A 211 10.62 3.27 -4.35
CA ALA A 211 10.86 3.24 -2.92
C ALA A 211 11.58 4.51 -2.47
N PHE A 212 11.26 4.97 -1.26
CA PHE A 212 11.91 6.13 -0.65
C PHE A 212 11.69 6.16 0.86
N THR A 213 12.46 6.98 1.56
CA THR A 213 12.30 7.22 2.99
C THR A 213 11.82 8.65 3.24
N ALA A 214 10.68 8.80 3.90
CA ALA A 214 10.23 10.09 4.43
C ALA A 214 10.89 10.33 5.79
N VAL A 215 11.77 11.34 5.83
CA VAL A 215 12.62 11.65 6.98
C VAL A 215 11.90 12.54 7.98
N ASP A 216 12.15 12.30 9.27
CA ASP A 216 11.80 13.12 10.41
C ASP A 216 10.34 13.64 10.43
N GLY A 217 9.45 12.85 11.02
CA GLY A 217 8.18 13.40 11.54
C GLY A 217 6.91 12.77 10.99
N LEU A 218 6.96 12.04 9.87
CA LEU A 218 5.74 11.44 9.31
C LEU A 218 5.23 10.27 10.18
N SER A 219 6.14 9.40 10.65
CA SER A 219 5.80 8.30 11.57
C SER A 219 5.16 8.78 12.88
N PRO A 220 5.72 9.75 13.64
CA PRO A 220 5.07 10.31 14.82
C PRO A 220 3.82 11.16 14.51
N ALA A 221 3.77 11.85 13.37
CA ALA A 221 2.61 12.63 13.00
C ALA A 221 1.40 11.76 12.73
N ILE A 222 1.56 10.60 12.07
CA ILE A 222 0.48 9.61 11.86
C ILE A 222 -0.16 9.19 13.21
N ARG A 223 0.61 9.19 14.29
CA ARG A 223 0.14 8.80 15.63
C ARG A 223 -0.61 9.91 16.36
N THR A 224 -0.21 11.17 16.16
CA THR A 224 -0.56 12.27 17.08
C THR A 224 -1.35 13.39 16.44
N GLN A 225 -1.37 13.48 15.11
CA GLN A 225 -1.92 14.62 14.38
C GLN A 225 -3.13 14.20 13.53
N GLY A 226 -4.13 15.09 13.44
CA GLY A 226 -5.29 14.88 12.55
C GLY A 226 -4.95 15.01 11.06
N ASN A 227 -3.87 15.71 10.72
CA ASN A 227 -3.33 15.80 9.36
C ASN A 227 -1.81 15.61 9.42
N PRO A 228 -1.34 14.35 9.36
CA PRO A 228 0.07 14.03 9.60
C PRO A 228 0.99 14.57 8.51
N ALA A 229 0.50 14.60 7.28
CA ALA A 229 1.27 15.06 6.15
C ALA A 229 1.46 16.58 6.18
N ARG A 230 0.44 17.35 6.57
CA ARG A 230 0.61 18.79 6.82
C ARG A 230 1.61 19.06 7.93
N ALA A 231 1.57 18.31 9.03
CA ALA A 231 2.54 18.46 10.12
C ALA A 231 3.98 18.21 9.64
N TRP A 232 4.18 17.17 8.83
CA TRP A 232 5.47 16.85 8.22
C TRP A 232 5.94 17.93 7.23
N LEU A 233 5.05 18.44 6.37
CA LEU A 233 5.36 19.54 5.44
C LEU A 233 5.77 20.82 6.18
N THR A 234 5.11 21.17 7.29
CA THR A 234 5.47 22.35 8.08
C THR A 234 6.86 22.28 8.71
N GLN A 235 7.46 21.08 8.78
CA GLN A 235 8.82 20.85 9.26
C GLN A 235 9.85 20.78 8.12
N SER A 236 9.49 21.23 6.91
CA SER A 236 10.30 21.10 5.69
C SER A 236 10.62 19.65 5.36
N GLY A 237 9.57 18.82 5.28
CA GLY A 237 9.65 17.38 5.03
C GLY A 237 10.65 17.01 3.94
N GLN A 238 11.37 15.91 4.14
CA GLN A 238 12.41 15.44 3.24
C GLN A 238 12.16 14.00 2.82
N ILE A 239 12.30 13.75 1.52
CA ILE A 239 12.33 12.42 0.94
C ILE A 239 13.77 12.11 0.59
N ALA A 240 14.33 11.10 1.24
CA ALA A 240 15.67 10.61 1.01
C ALA A 240 15.66 9.28 0.26
N GLY A 241 16.70 9.04 -0.52
CA GLY A 241 16.98 7.73 -1.11
C GLY A 241 15.91 7.26 -2.07
N ILE A 242 15.36 8.15 -2.91
CA ILE A 242 14.45 7.73 -3.98
C ILE A 242 15.19 6.73 -4.86
N ASP A 243 14.59 5.56 -5.03
CA ASP A 243 15.00 4.56 -5.99
C ASP A 243 13.76 4.10 -6.74
N SER A 244 13.85 4.08 -8.07
CA SER A 244 12.72 3.66 -8.90
C SER A 244 13.20 2.94 -10.13
N ARG A 245 12.36 2.03 -10.58
CA ARG A 245 12.51 1.33 -11.85
C ARG A 245 11.15 1.29 -12.51
N LEU A 246 10.96 2.13 -13.53
CA LEU A 246 9.73 2.22 -14.31
C LEU A 246 10.00 1.73 -15.73
N GLU A 247 9.14 0.85 -16.22
CA GLU A 247 9.16 0.31 -17.56
C GLU A 247 8.02 0.96 -18.33
N ILE A 248 8.38 1.73 -19.35
CA ILE A 248 7.44 2.46 -20.18
C ILE A 248 7.71 2.10 -21.63
N GLY A 249 6.83 1.27 -22.19
CA GLY A 249 7.00 0.64 -23.49
C GLY A 249 8.33 -0.11 -23.62
N GLN A 250 9.27 0.43 -24.39
CA GLN A 250 10.59 -0.18 -24.64
C GLN A 250 11.74 0.46 -23.85
N LYS A 251 11.43 1.39 -22.92
CA LYS A 251 12.41 2.12 -22.12
C LYS A 251 12.28 1.74 -20.65
N THR A 252 13.42 1.65 -19.97
CA THR A 252 13.49 1.59 -18.51
C THR A 252 13.95 2.95 -18.00
N LEU A 253 13.15 3.58 -17.16
CA LEU A 253 13.48 4.81 -16.46
C LEU A 253 13.88 4.46 -15.03
N LYS A 254 15.05 4.93 -14.59
CA LYS A 254 15.42 4.90 -13.17
C LYS A 254 15.61 6.32 -12.67
N LEU A 255 14.88 6.68 -11.63
CA LEU A 255 15.03 7.96 -10.95
C LEU A 255 15.60 7.71 -9.57
N GLY A 256 16.61 8.49 -9.18
CA GLY A 256 17.04 8.52 -7.80
C GLY A 256 17.69 9.82 -7.34
N GLY A 257 17.69 10.01 -6.03
CA GLY A 257 18.15 11.22 -5.35
C GLY A 257 17.23 11.62 -4.21
N ASP A 258 17.43 12.83 -3.71
CA ASP A 258 16.73 13.36 -2.54
C ASP A 258 15.93 14.62 -2.92
N ILE A 259 14.80 14.80 -2.25
CA ILE A 259 13.88 15.93 -2.43
C ILE A 259 13.53 16.49 -1.07
N SER A 260 13.51 17.81 -0.93
CA SER A 260 12.93 18.51 0.21
C SER A 260 11.75 19.35 -0.22
N PHE A 261 10.83 19.60 0.70
CA PHE A 261 9.68 20.48 0.49
C PHE A 261 9.84 21.74 1.32
N ASP A 262 9.50 22.89 0.74
CA ASP A 262 9.39 24.12 1.51
C ASP A 262 8.06 24.19 2.29
N ALA A 263 7.89 25.24 3.11
CA ALA A 263 6.71 25.41 3.95
C ALA A 263 5.38 25.57 3.18
N ILE A 264 5.43 25.83 1.86
CA ILE A 264 4.26 25.88 0.98
C ILE A 264 4.12 24.63 0.10
N GLY A 265 4.92 23.58 0.38
CA GLY A 265 4.84 22.27 -0.24
C GLY A 265 5.53 22.18 -1.61
N LEU A 266 6.36 23.15 -2.00
CA LEU A 266 7.07 23.10 -3.28
C LEU A 266 8.36 22.30 -3.14
N ALA A 267 8.56 21.37 -4.08
CA ALA A 267 9.70 20.48 -4.13
C ALA A 267 10.99 21.19 -4.55
N ASN A 268 12.10 20.87 -3.88
CA ASN A 268 13.46 21.29 -4.18
C ASN A 268 14.38 20.08 -4.13
N GLY A 269 15.35 19.97 -5.03
CA GLY A 269 16.25 18.82 -5.03
C GLY A 269 16.97 18.58 -6.33
N VAL A 270 17.85 17.59 -6.33
CA VAL A 270 18.59 17.16 -7.52
C VAL A 270 18.40 15.67 -7.68
N LEU A 271 17.83 15.30 -8.81
CA LEU A 271 17.55 13.92 -9.17
C LEU A 271 18.41 13.49 -10.36
N LYS A 272 18.78 12.23 -10.37
CA LYS A 272 19.42 11.56 -11.49
C LYS A 272 18.36 10.70 -12.17
N LEU A 273 18.04 11.05 -13.41
CA LEU A 273 17.16 10.26 -14.27
C LEU A 273 18.02 9.49 -15.26
N ARG A 274 17.99 8.16 -15.21
CA ARG A 274 18.57 7.29 -16.22
C ARG A 274 17.48 6.83 -17.17
N ILE A 275 17.68 7.08 -18.45
CA ILE A 275 16.81 6.63 -19.54
C ILE A 275 17.56 5.52 -20.26
N LEU A 276 17.14 4.29 -20.04
CA LEU A 276 17.82 3.08 -20.50
C LEU A 276 16.98 2.36 -21.56
N ASN A 277 17.64 1.73 -22.53
CA ASN A 277 17.00 0.89 -23.52
C ASN A 277 17.49 -0.55 -23.38
N LEU A 278 16.62 -1.51 -23.71
CA LEU A 278 17.03 -2.89 -23.93
C LEU A 278 18.03 -2.99 -25.09
N PRO A 279 18.94 -3.98 -25.09
CA PRO A 279 19.75 -4.29 -26.26
C PRO A 279 18.86 -4.53 -27.48
N ALA A 280 19.33 -4.14 -28.67
CA ALA A 280 18.54 -4.25 -29.92
C ALA A 280 18.07 -5.70 -30.23
N THR A 281 18.71 -6.70 -29.64
CA THR A 281 18.40 -8.13 -29.77
C THR A 281 17.25 -8.60 -28.87
N GLU A 282 16.88 -7.84 -27.84
CA GLU A 282 15.92 -8.22 -26.79
C GLU A 282 14.72 -7.26 -26.71
N ALA A 283 14.63 -6.29 -27.62
CA ALA A 283 13.52 -5.35 -27.68
C ALA A 283 12.22 -6.05 -28.18
N THR A 284 11.56 -6.81 -27.30
CA THR A 284 10.31 -7.54 -27.59
C THR A 284 9.11 -6.99 -26.81
N SER A 285 9.14 -5.72 -26.38
CA SER A 285 8.04 -5.16 -25.60
C SER A 285 6.73 -5.14 -26.39
N ASN A 286 5.66 -5.67 -25.78
CA ASN A 286 4.29 -5.62 -26.31
C ASN A 286 3.73 -4.19 -26.35
N PHE A 287 4.36 -3.26 -25.61
CA PHE A 287 3.97 -1.87 -25.55
C PHE A 287 5.03 -1.01 -26.25
N THR A 288 4.67 -0.42 -27.40
CA THR A 288 5.56 0.48 -28.13
C THR A 288 5.27 1.92 -27.73
N LEU A 289 6.32 2.68 -27.37
CA LEU A 289 6.21 4.12 -27.13
C LEU A 289 6.06 4.86 -28.47
N THR A 290 5.01 5.66 -28.65
CA THR A 290 4.79 6.43 -29.88
C THR A 290 4.53 7.91 -29.61
N ALA A 291 5.04 8.80 -30.46
CA ALA A 291 4.75 10.23 -30.31
C ALA A 291 3.25 10.55 -30.44
N LYS A 292 2.49 9.73 -31.18
CA LYS A 292 1.06 9.96 -31.48
C LYS A 292 0.12 9.52 -30.36
N LYS A 293 0.39 8.38 -29.71
CA LYS A 293 -0.51 7.81 -28.69
C LYS A 293 -0.19 8.33 -27.29
N ASP A 294 1.08 8.55 -27.00
CA ASP A 294 1.55 8.69 -25.63
C ASP A 294 2.45 9.92 -25.42
N GLY A 295 2.92 10.56 -26.49
CA GLY A 295 3.60 11.87 -26.44
C GLY A 295 4.97 11.89 -25.74
N LEU A 296 5.37 10.80 -25.06
CA LEU A 296 6.60 10.74 -24.27
C LEU A 296 7.82 10.29 -25.05
N ASN A 297 7.67 9.55 -26.15
CA ASN A 297 8.83 9.00 -26.87
C ASN A 297 9.79 10.09 -27.36
N GLY A 298 9.25 11.17 -27.94
CA GLY A 298 10.02 12.32 -28.43
C GLY A 298 10.80 13.02 -27.31
N PRO A 299 10.11 13.53 -26.26
CA PRO A 299 10.75 14.14 -25.09
C PRO A 299 11.81 13.24 -24.43
N LEU A 300 11.50 11.96 -24.19
CA LEU A 300 12.46 11.02 -23.57
C LEU A 300 13.69 10.80 -24.45
N THR A 301 13.52 10.70 -25.77
CA THR A 301 14.63 10.56 -26.71
C THR A 301 15.49 11.84 -26.74
N ALA A 302 14.86 13.02 -26.75
CA ALA A 302 15.57 14.29 -26.69
C ALA A 302 16.38 14.43 -25.38
N MET A 303 15.79 14.05 -24.24
CA MET A 303 16.50 14.00 -22.96
C MET A 303 17.66 13.02 -22.98
N GLN A 304 17.47 11.84 -23.58
CA GLN A 304 18.51 10.84 -23.72
C GLN A 304 19.71 11.35 -24.53
N LEU A 305 19.48 12.14 -25.58
CA LEU A 305 20.54 12.75 -26.38
C LEU A 305 21.32 13.86 -25.64
N MET A 306 20.69 14.53 -24.67
CA MET A 306 21.33 15.55 -23.83
C MET A 306 22.06 14.96 -22.62
N GLY A 307 21.75 13.73 -22.25
CA GLY A 307 22.33 13.04 -21.09
C GLY A 307 23.74 12.52 -21.34
N LYS A 308 24.44 12.18 -20.26
CA LYS A 308 25.74 11.51 -20.33
C LYS A 308 25.54 10.01 -20.55
N PRO A 309 26.29 9.35 -21.45
CA PRO A 309 26.14 7.93 -21.67
C PRO A 309 26.39 7.14 -20.38
N VAL A 310 25.54 6.15 -20.10
CA VAL A 310 25.63 5.28 -18.93
C VAL A 310 25.28 3.85 -19.31
N LYS A 311 25.90 2.90 -18.61
CA LYS A 311 25.58 1.47 -18.67
C LYS A 311 25.16 1.01 -17.27
N ASP A 312 24.07 0.26 -17.19
CA ASP A 312 23.49 -0.26 -15.95
C ASP A 312 23.08 -1.72 -16.18
N GLY A 313 23.95 -2.65 -15.76
CA GLY A 313 23.87 -4.05 -16.19
C GLY A 313 24.01 -4.17 -17.71
N ASP A 314 23.07 -4.84 -18.36
CA ASP A 314 23.02 -4.99 -19.83
C ASP A 314 22.31 -3.83 -20.52
N LEU A 315 21.70 -2.92 -19.75
CA LEU A 315 20.99 -1.78 -20.30
C LEU A 315 21.96 -0.63 -20.61
N ILE A 316 21.74 0.01 -21.75
CA ILE A 316 22.54 1.16 -22.20
C ILE A 316 21.61 2.35 -22.40
N GLY A 317 22.07 3.53 -22.01
CA GLY A 317 21.33 4.75 -22.24
C GLY A 317 22.06 5.97 -21.75
N SER A 318 21.30 6.91 -21.17
CA SER A 318 21.86 8.18 -20.74
C SER A 318 21.35 8.58 -19.36
N GLU A 319 22.23 9.19 -18.58
CA GLU A 319 21.91 9.82 -17.31
C GLU A 319 21.73 11.33 -17.52
N VAL A 320 20.59 11.83 -17.06
CA VAL A 320 20.18 13.24 -17.13
C VAL A 320 20.04 13.78 -15.71
N LYS A 321 20.71 14.88 -15.43
CA LYS A 321 20.52 15.62 -14.19
C LYS A 321 19.22 16.41 -14.29
N VAL A 322 18.30 16.15 -13.36
CA VAL A 322 17.04 16.87 -13.19
C VAL A 322 17.14 17.67 -11.90
N THR A 323 16.76 18.94 -11.94
CA THR A 323 16.75 19.82 -10.78
C THR A 323 15.33 20.29 -10.52
N LEU A 324 14.88 20.12 -9.28
CA LEU A 324 13.65 20.68 -8.76
C LEU A 324 13.99 21.98 -8.05
N ASP A 325 13.38 23.07 -8.49
CA ASP A 325 13.58 24.41 -7.92
C ASP A 325 12.20 25.06 -7.74
N LYS A 326 11.72 25.06 -6.50
CA LYS A 326 10.38 25.55 -6.11
C LYS A 326 9.28 24.93 -6.97
N GLY A 327 9.30 23.61 -7.08
CA GLY A 327 8.37 22.82 -7.90
C GLY A 327 8.66 22.85 -9.40
N LYS A 328 9.54 23.71 -9.92
CA LYS A 328 9.89 23.70 -11.35
C LYS A 328 10.88 22.58 -11.65
N ILE A 329 10.55 21.75 -12.64
CA ILE A 329 11.40 20.67 -13.14
C ILE A 329 12.30 21.23 -14.23
N LYS A 330 13.62 21.17 -14.02
CA LYS A 330 14.63 21.69 -14.95
C LYS A 330 15.63 20.60 -15.34
N THR A 331 16.13 20.67 -16.56
CA THR A 331 17.34 19.95 -16.97
C THR A 331 18.26 20.91 -17.74
N GLY A 332 19.47 21.12 -17.22
CA GLY A 332 20.32 22.22 -17.70
C GLY A 332 19.57 23.57 -17.65
N PHE A 333 19.40 24.21 -18.80
CA PHE A 333 18.66 25.47 -18.95
C PHE A 333 17.18 25.29 -19.37
N LEU A 334 16.74 24.05 -19.64
CA LEU A 334 15.39 23.76 -20.10
C LEU A 334 14.46 23.54 -18.92
N THR A 335 13.30 24.20 -18.91
CA THR A 335 12.21 23.91 -17.98
C THR A 335 11.28 22.88 -18.63
N LEU A 336 11.13 21.72 -17.98
CA LEU A 336 10.35 20.59 -18.49
C LEU A 336 8.89 20.65 -18.04
N GLY A 337 8.64 21.28 -16.89
CA GLY A 337 7.31 21.37 -16.30
C GLY A 337 7.35 21.85 -14.86
N SER A 338 6.26 21.64 -14.13
CA SER A 338 6.15 21.96 -12.72
C SER A 338 5.37 20.90 -11.97
N ILE A 339 5.83 20.58 -10.77
CA ILE A 339 5.12 19.78 -9.79
C ILE A 339 4.26 20.76 -8.96
N PRO A 340 2.94 20.54 -8.84
CA PRO A 340 2.12 21.35 -7.96
C PRO A 340 2.59 21.21 -6.51
N PRO A 341 2.35 22.23 -5.65
CA PRO A 341 2.65 22.10 -4.23
C PRO A 341 1.88 20.92 -3.62
N LEU A 342 2.51 20.22 -2.68
CA LEU A 342 1.81 19.26 -1.83
C LEU A 342 0.84 20.04 -0.92
N GLN A 343 -0.40 20.19 -1.37
CA GLN A 343 -1.48 20.79 -0.58
C GLN A 343 -2.20 19.66 0.16
N MET A 344 -2.16 19.68 1.49
CA MET A 344 -2.86 18.73 2.35
C MET A 344 -3.58 19.43 3.50
#